data_AF-A0A7V0QHI3-F1
#
_entry.id   AF-A0A7V0QHI3-F1
#
_cell.length_a   1.000
_cell.length_b   1.000
_cell.length_c   1.000
_cell.angle_alpha   90.00
_cell.angle_beta   90.00
_cell.angle_gamma   90.00
#
_symmetry.space_group_name_H-M   'P 1'
#
loop_
_entity.id
_entity.type
_entity.pdbx_description
1 polymer ?
#
loop_
_entity_poly.entity_id
_entity_poly.type
_entity_poly.pdbx_seq_one_letter_code
_entity_poly.pdbx_strand_id
1 'polypeptide(L)'
;PTGYKYGPEVRFEIREQQKLDYREAADFLNISQTDIVCVQHEFGIYGGKNGSYLLTLLGNLKKPVVTSLHTVLQNPSPDEARVLKQVCNYSTLVVVQAQKAVELLTNVYGVPREKIVFIYHGAPDVPFLDPAYYKDQFQVEGRRVILTFGLLSPNKGIEFVIEAMAKVVAEFPDVVYIVLGTTHPNVKLHWGEAYRLSLERLVKEKKLTEHVIFHNRFVSPEELIKFLIMSDIYVTPYLAKEQIVSGTLTYAVACGKAIISTPYWYAEELLADQRGILVPFRDSDALAKKISFLLEDETERNRLRKRAYQFGRQMIWREVATTYTETFERALKIYGQMGMPALVRRRVIPQFSLPEVRLNYLKLLTDNTGIIQHTIFTIPNRFHGYCTDDNARAALVAAMNWHLFKDTDIIPLLHTYLSFLHHAFDEEKRWFRNFMSYERDWMEEVGSEDCHGRALWALGTTVEYATDEKILAFATRMFEQALETCESFTAPRPWAYSILGCITYLRRFGGASDARRCAEILTHRLMELFSANCSNEWPWCEDILTYDNARLPQALIVAGQWLKDDKILEQGLHSLNWLLQIQTDPHDHHLSLIGNQGWFPR
;
A
#
# COMPACT_ATOMS: atom_id res chain seq x y z
N PRO A 1 -7.06 18.60 -1.04
CA PRO A 1 -7.79 19.24 0.10
C PRO A 1 -9.30 19.48 -0.11
N THR A 2 -9.97 18.83 -1.07
CA THR A 2 -11.42 18.63 -1.01
C THR A 2 -11.71 17.21 -1.47
N GLY A 3 -11.77 16.28 -0.52
CA GLY A 3 -12.16 14.89 -0.77
C GLY A 3 -13.62 14.78 -1.22
N TYR A 4 -14.00 13.61 -1.70
CA TYR A 4 -15.40 13.31 -1.99
C TYR A 4 -16.23 13.44 -0.70
N LYS A 5 -17.35 14.16 -0.73
CA LYS A 5 -18.24 14.28 0.43
C LYS A 5 -19.06 12.99 0.56
N TYR A 6 -18.62 12.09 1.41
CA TYR A 6 -19.36 10.88 1.72
C TYR A 6 -20.65 11.18 2.50
N GLY A 7 -21.66 10.31 2.35
CA GLY A 7 -22.92 10.41 3.09
C GLY A 7 -22.77 9.98 4.55
N PRO A 8 -23.81 10.22 5.39
CA PRO A 8 -23.79 9.90 6.83
C PRO A 8 -23.65 8.40 7.15
N GLU A 9 -23.88 7.54 6.17
CA GLU A 9 -23.65 6.09 6.26
C GLU A 9 -22.16 5.72 6.39
N VAL A 10 -21.26 6.58 5.91
CA VAL A 10 -19.82 6.36 6.02
C VAL A 10 -19.36 6.74 7.43
N ARG A 11 -18.83 5.76 8.16
CA ARG A 11 -18.39 5.92 9.56
C ARG A 11 -16.88 6.15 9.71
N PHE A 12 -16.10 5.75 8.72
CA PHE A 12 -14.65 5.87 8.73
C PHE A 12 -14.16 6.06 7.29
N GLU A 13 -13.28 7.03 7.07
CA GLU A 13 -12.68 7.32 5.77
C GLU A 13 -11.21 6.87 5.78
N ILE A 14 -10.78 6.20 4.71
CA ILE A 14 -9.39 5.76 4.54
C ILE A 14 -8.80 6.55 3.38
N ARG A 15 -7.72 7.28 3.61
CA ARG A 15 -6.94 7.86 2.52
C ARG A 15 -6.16 6.73 1.85
N GLU A 16 -6.44 6.50 0.57
CA GLU A 16 -5.96 5.34 -0.18
C GLU A 16 -4.46 5.04 0.06
N GLN A 17 -3.59 6.05 -0.09
CA GLN A 17 -2.13 5.92 -0.01
C GLN A 17 -1.55 6.18 1.40
N GLN A 18 -2.37 6.20 2.46
CA GLN A 18 -1.92 6.34 3.85
C GLN A 18 -2.07 5.02 4.60
N LYS A 19 -0.96 4.31 4.82
CA LYS A 19 -0.98 2.99 5.45
C LYS A 19 -1.51 3.00 6.89
N LEU A 20 -1.32 4.10 7.63
CA LEU A 20 -1.78 4.24 9.01
C LEU A 20 -3.30 4.21 9.12
N ASP A 21 -4.02 4.85 8.19
CA ASP A 21 -5.49 4.87 8.15
C ASP A 21 -6.10 3.46 8.10
N TYR A 22 -5.42 2.48 7.47
CA TYR A 22 -5.86 1.08 7.43
C TYR A 22 -5.76 0.39 8.79
N ARG A 23 -4.76 0.77 9.60
CA ARG A 23 -4.62 0.27 10.97
C ARG A 23 -5.66 0.92 11.88
N GLU A 24 -5.83 2.23 11.79
CA GLU A 24 -6.85 2.96 12.54
C GLU A 24 -8.27 2.45 12.21
N ALA A 25 -8.53 2.12 10.94
CA ALA A 25 -9.78 1.48 10.53
C ALA A 25 -9.99 0.12 11.21
N ALA A 26 -8.93 -0.70 11.34
CA ALA A 26 -9.01 -1.97 12.05
C ALA A 26 -9.28 -1.76 13.55
N ASP A 27 -8.60 -0.79 14.19
CA ASP A 27 -8.83 -0.44 15.60
C ASP A 27 -10.27 0.06 15.82
N PHE A 28 -10.77 0.93 14.94
CA PHE A 28 -12.15 1.40 14.93
C PHE A 28 -13.17 0.26 14.83
N LEU A 29 -12.96 -0.68 13.90
CA LEU A 29 -13.83 -1.85 13.71
C LEU A 29 -13.75 -2.85 14.88
N ASN A 30 -12.60 -2.93 15.56
CA ASN A 30 -12.41 -3.81 16.70
C ASN A 30 -13.17 -3.33 17.94
N ILE A 31 -13.23 -2.02 18.17
CA ILE A 31 -13.93 -1.41 19.31
C ILE A 31 -15.42 -1.14 19.04
N SER A 32 -15.84 -1.17 17.78
CA SER A 32 -17.23 -0.99 17.41
C SER A 32 -18.09 -2.22 17.72
N GLN A 33 -19.41 -2.04 17.70
CA GLN A 33 -20.40 -3.12 17.78
C GLN A 33 -20.53 -3.93 16.47
N THR A 34 -19.51 -3.89 15.59
CA THR A 34 -19.52 -4.66 14.35
C THR A 34 -19.26 -6.14 14.64
N ASP A 35 -20.13 -7.02 14.15
CA ASP A 35 -19.98 -8.47 14.30
C ASP A 35 -19.11 -9.09 13.20
N ILE A 36 -19.20 -8.58 11.98
CA ILE A 36 -18.53 -9.13 10.79
C ILE A 36 -18.07 -8.01 9.86
N VAL A 37 -16.94 -8.21 9.19
CA VAL A 37 -16.40 -7.27 8.20
C VAL A 37 -16.55 -7.86 6.80
N CYS A 38 -17.30 -7.19 5.93
CA CYS A 38 -17.43 -7.54 4.52
C CYS A 38 -16.52 -6.65 3.68
N VAL A 39 -15.56 -7.24 2.96
CA VAL A 39 -14.55 -6.53 2.17
C VAL A 39 -14.83 -6.71 0.68
N GLN A 40 -14.85 -5.62 -0.08
CA GLN A 40 -14.97 -5.63 -1.54
C GLN A 40 -13.58 -5.44 -2.14
N HIS A 41 -12.98 -6.50 -2.68
CA HIS A 41 -11.60 -6.48 -3.15
C HIS A 41 -11.48 -6.32 -4.66
N GLU A 42 -10.70 -5.31 -5.05
CA GLU A 42 -10.16 -5.12 -6.39
C GLU A 42 -8.75 -4.51 -6.23
N PHE A 43 -7.80 -4.85 -7.11
CA PHE A 43 -6.39 -4.48 -6.93
C PHE A 43 -6.14 -2.96 -6.92
N GLY A 44 -7.04 -2.18 -7.51
CA GLY A 44 -6.95 -0.72 -7.61
C GLY A 44 -7.79 0.06 -6.59
N ILE A 45 -8.50 -0.59 -5.65
CA ILE A 45 -9.31 0.12 -4.63
C ILE A 45 -8.44 0.58 -3.45
N TYR A 46 -7.46 -0.24 -3.06
CA TYR A 46 -6.65 -0.01 -1.87
C TYR A 46 -5.24 0.43 -2.26
N GLY A 47 -4.60 1.20 -1.39
CA GLY A 47 -3.26 1.73 -1.64
C GLY A 47 -2.13 0.74 -1.40
N GLY A 48 -0.92 1.24 -1.65
CA GLY A 48 0.27 0.41 -1.76
C GLY A 48 0.28 -0.42 -3.05
N LYS A 49 1.40 -1.09 -3.31
CA LYS A 49 1.54 -1.93 -4.50
C LYS A 49 0.46 -3.03 -4.49
N ASN A 50 -0.36 -3.08 -5.54
CA ASN A 50 -1.44 -4.06 -5.74
C ASN A 50 -2.41 -4.18 -4.54
N GLY A 51 -2.76 -3.07 -3.89
CA GLY A 51 -3.69 -3.07 -2.76
C GLY A 51 -3.12 -3.61 -1.45
N SER A 52 -1.80 -3.76 -1.34
CA SER A 52 -1.14 -4.37 -0.19
C SER A 52 -1.41 -3.69 1.16
N TYR A 53 -1.87 -2.42 1.20
CA TYR A 53 -2.23 -1.77 2.46
C TYR A 53 -3.48 -2.38 3.12
N LEU A 54 -4.38 -2.99 2.33
CA LEU A 54 -5.50 -3.77 2.86
C LEU A 54 -5.04 -4.88 3.83
N LEU A 55 -3.87 -5.47 3.59
CA LEU A 55 -3.32 -6.50 4.49
C LEU A 55 -3.04 -5.96 5.90
N THR A 56 -2.77 -4.66 6.03
CA THR A 56 -2.60 -3.99 7.32
C THR A 56 -3.93 -3.95 8.08
N LEU A 57 -5.02 -3.64 7.40
CA LEU A 57 -6.36 -3.67 8.01
C LEU A 57 -6.73 -5.10 8.41
N LEU A 58 -6.67 -6.02 7.44
CA LEU A 58 -7.08 -7.41 7.64
C LEU A 58 -6.27 -8.13 8.72
N GLY A 59 -4.96 -7.90 8.79
CA GLY A 59 -4.08 -8.53 9.78
C GLY A 59 -4.27 -8.02 11.21
N ASN A 60 -4.93 -6.88 11.41
CA ASN A 60 -5.20 -6.31 12.73
C ASN A 60 -6.67 -6.48 13.18
N LEU A 61 -7.54 -7.06 12.34
CA LEU A 61 -8.94 -7.31 12.70
C LEU A 61 -9.07 -8.50 13.67
N LYS A 62 -9.89 -8.31 14.71
CA LYS A 62 -10.32 -9.30 15.70
C LYS A 62 -11.78 -9.72 15.47
N LYS A 63 -12.21 -9.69 14.22
CA LYS A 63 -13.58 -9.97 13.76
C LYS A 63 -13.51 -10.92 12.56
N PRO A 64 -14.53 -11.75 12.31
CA PRO A 64 -14.61 -12.53 11.08
C PRO A 64 -14.65 -11.61 9.86
N VAL A 65 -13.95 -12.04 8.81
CA VAL A 65 -13.86 -11.31 7.54
C VAL A 65 -14.44 -12.17 6.42
N VAL A 66 -15.35 -11.60 5.64
CA VAL A 66 -15.82 -12.18 4.38
C VAL A 66 -15.40 -11.26 3.26
N THR A 67 -14.57 -11.75 2.34
CA THR A 67 -14.06 -10.92 1.24
C THR A 67 -14.66 -11.34 -0.09
N SER A 68 -15.32 -10.43 -0.78
CA SER A 68 -15.79 -10.60 -2.15
C SER A 68 -14.70 -10.17 -3.14
N LEU A 69 -14.23 -11.10 -3.98
CA LEU A 69 -13.20 -10.83 -4.98
C LEU A 69 -13.85 -10.50 -6.32
N HIS A 70 -13.58 -9.29 -6.84
CA HIS A 70 -14.07 -8.84 -8.16
C HIS A 70 -13.10 -9.16 -9.30
N THR A 71 -11.83 -9.42 -8.97
CA THR A 71 -10.80 -9.86 -9.91
C THR A 71 -10.02 -11.04 -9.34
N VAL A 72 -9.88 -12.08 -10.16
CA VAL A 72 -9.03 -13.26 -9.88
C VAL A 72 -8.24 -13.56 -11.14
N LEU A 73 -6.93 -13.27 -11.13
CA LEU A 73 -6.08 -13.39 -12.30
C LEU A 73 -5.64 -14.85 -12.52
N GLN A 74 -5.63 -15.31 -13.76
CA GLN A 74 -5.07 -16.63 -14.10
C GLN A 74 -3.54 -16.63 -14.02
N ASN A 75 -2.91 -15.55 -14.47
CA ASN A 75 -1.45 -15.37 -14.49
C ASN A 75 -1.04 -14.15 -13.66
N PRO A 76 -1.18 -14.18 -12.32
CA PRO A 76 -0.80 -13.05 -11.48
C PRO A 76 0.72 -12.87 -11.44
N SER A 77 1.18 -11.63 -11.32
CA SER A 77 2.55 -11.34 -10.90
C SER A 77 2.82 -11.89 -9.49
N PRO A 78 4.09 -12.09 -9.10
CA PRO A 78 4.42 -12.58 -7.75
C PRO A 78 3.81 -11.74 -6.62
N ASP A 79 3.73 -10.42 -6.80
CA ASP A 79 3.12 -9.52 -5.81
C ASP A 79 1.59 -9.61 -5.77
N GLU A 80 0.91 -9.68 -6.92
CA GLU A 80 -0.55 -9.89 -6.96
C GLU A 80 -0.92 -11.24 -6.32
N ALA A 81 -0.17 -12.29 -6.64
CA ALA A 81 -0.34 -13.61 -6.06
C ALA A 81 -0.17 -13.59 -4.54
N ARG A 82 0.88 -12.90 -4.04
CA ARG A 82 1.14 -12.74 -2.60
C ARG A 82 -0.01 -12.00 -1.92
N VAL A 83 -0.44 -10.86 -2.46
CA VAL A 83 -1.51 -10.06 -1.84
C VAL A 83 -2.82 -10.85 -1.80
N LEU A 84 -3.27 -11.42 -2.91
CA LEU A 84 -4.54 -12.14 -2.95
C LEU A 84 -4.54 -13.37 -2.03
N LYS A 85 -3.42 -14.12 -1.97
CA LYS A 85 -3.27 -15.24 -1.02
C LYS A 85 -3.40 -14.78 0.43
N GLN A 86 -2.77 -13.66 0.79
CA GLN A 86 -2.87 -13.11 2.14
C GLN A 86 -4.28 -12.61 2.46
N VAL A 87 -4.96 -11.94 1.52
CA VAL A 87 -6.38 -11.57 1.66
C VAL A 87 -7.24 -12.81 1.93
N CYS A 88 -7.06 -13.88 1.17
CA CYS A 88 -7.78 -15.15 1.37
C CYS A 88 -7.43 -15.83 2.71
N ASN A 89 -6.19 -15.69 3.18
CA ASN A 89 -5.77 -16.24 4.47
C ASN A 89 -6.43 -15.53 5.65
N TYR A 90 -6.49 -14.19 5.63
CA TYR A 90 -7.16 -13.40 6.66
C TYR A 90 -8.69 -13.52 6.60
N SER A 91 -9.24 -13.88 5.44
CA SER A 91 -10.68 -14.07 5.27
C SER A 91 -11.14 -15.41 5.86
N THR A 92 -12.23 -15.38 6.63
CA THR A 92 -12.93 -16.58 7.09
C THR A 92 -13.56 -17.32 5.91
N LEU A 93 -14.24 -16.57 5.03
CA LEU A 93 -14.80 -17.05 3.76
C LEU A 93 -14.48 -16.03 2.66
N VAL A 94 -14.36 -16.52 1.43
CA VAL A 94 -14.09 -15.71 0.24
C VAL A 94 -15.23 -15.91 -0.74
N VAL A 95 -15.85 -14.82 -1.19
CA VAL A 95 -16.95 -14.84 -2.14
C VAL A 95 -16.42 -14.56 -3.54
N VAL A 96 -16.85 -15.37 -4.51
CA VAL A 96 -16.64 -15.15 -5.94
C VAL A 96 -17.95 -15.30 -6.70
N GLN A 97 -18.02 -14.72 -7.89
CA GLN A 97 -19.27 -14.63 -8.66
C GLN A 97 -19.24 -15.44 -9.96
N ALA A 98 -18.15 -16.14 -10.25
CA ALA A 98 -17.97 -17.01 -11.41
C ALA A 98 -17.39 -18.37 -11.00
N GLN A 99 -17.82 -19.45 -11.64
CA GLN A 99 -17.24 -20.78 -11.42
C GLN A 99 -15.76 -20.79 -11.81
N LYS A 100 -15.39 -20.05 -12.86
CA LYS A 100 -14.00 -19.89 -13.25
C LYS A 100 -13.13 -19.32 -12.13
N ALA A 101 -13.66 -18.41 -11.33
CA ALA A 101 -12.94 -17.86 -10.19
C ALA A 101 -12.71 -18.90 -9.09
N VAL A 102 -13.67 -19.81 -8.87
CA VAL A 102 -13.53 -20.94 -7.95
C VAL A 102 -12.37 -21.86 -8.39
N GLU A 103 -12.31 -22.19 -9.68
CA GLU A 103 -11.21 -22.97 -10.25
C GLU A 103 -9.86 -22.28 -10.08
N LEU A 104 -9.78 -20.99 -10.41
CA LEU A 104 -8.53 -20.22 -10.33
C LEU A 104 -8.05 -20.09 -8.88
N LEU A 105 -8.93 -19.76 -7.93
CA LEU A 105 -8.57 -19.68 -6.52
C LEU A 105 -8.02 -21.01 -5.99
N THR A 106 -8.61 -22.13 -6.41
CA THR A 106 -8.18 -23.47 -6.00
C THR A 106 -6.83 -23.82 -6.64
N ASN A 107 -6.72 -23.70 -7.97
CA ASN A 107 -5.60 -24.24 -8.74
C ASN A 107 -4.37 -23.31 -8.77
N VAL A 108 -4.58 -21.99 -8.84
CA VAL A 108 -3.51 -20.99 -8.96
C VAL A 108 -3.09 -20.46 -7.58
N TYR A 109 -4.07 -20.20 -6.71
CA TYR A 109 -3.82 -19.55 -5.42
C TYR A 109 -3.76 -20.55 -4.25
N GLY A 110 -4.18 -21.81 -4.44
CA GLY A 110 -4.18 -22.83 -3.39
C GLY A 110 -5.15 -22.54 -2.25
N VAL A 111 -6.23 -21.80 -2.53
CA VAL A 111 -7.25 -21.50 -1.52
C VAL A 111 -8.13 -22.74 -1.31
N PRO A 112 -8.32 -23.21 -0.06
CA PRO A 112 -9.15 -24.38 0.21
C PRO A 112 -10.59 -24.18 -0.27
N ARG A 113 -11.16 -25.18 -0.95
CA ARG A 113 -12.47 -25.10 -1.61
C ARG A 113 -13.60 -24.76 -0.62
N GLU A 114 -13.49 -25.24 0.61
CA GLU A 114 -14.44 -25.01 1.70
C GLU A 114 -14.51 -23.55 2.15
N LYS A 115 -13.45 -22.76 1.93
CA LYS A 115 -13.44 -21.30 2.18
C LYS A 115 -14.13 -20.52 1.06
N ILE A 116 -14.24 -21.09 -0.14
CA ILE A 116 -14.75 -20.39 -1.32
C ILE A 116 -16.27 -20.55 -1.38
N VAL A 117 -16.97 -19.42 -1.38
CA VAL A 117 -18.42 -19.36 -1.54
C VAL A 117 -18.73 -18.72 -2.88
N PHE A 118 -19.57 -19.38 -3.66
CA PHE A 118 -20.06 -18.84 -4.92
C PHE A 118 -21.37 -18.10 -4.65
N ILE A 119 -21.42 -16.81 -5.00
CA ILE A 119 -22.63 -15.99 -4.92
C ILE A 119 -22.71 -15.18 -6.21
N TYR A 120 -23.83 -15.24 -6.91
CA TYR A 120 -24.04 -14.46 -8.14
C TYR A 120 -23.92 -12.95 -7.88
N HIS A 121 -23.54 -12.20 -8.92
CA HIS A 121 -23.68 -10.75 -8.90
C HIS A 121 -25.16 -10.37 -8.72
N GLY A 122 -25.45 -9.41 -7.85
CA GLY A 122 -26.81 -8.93 -7.62
C GLY A 122 -27.40 -8.18 -8.82
N ALA A 123 -28.68 -8.38 -9.09
CA ALA A 123 -29.42 -7.74 -10.17
C ALA A 123 -30.80 -7.23 -9.69
N PRO A 124 -31.41 -6.25 -10.36
CA PRO A 124 -32.73 -5.76 -9.99
C PRO A 124 -33.81 -6.83 -10.21
N ASP A 125 -34.82 -6.82 -9.34
CA ASP A 125 -36.03 -7.63 -9.54
C ASP A 125 -37.01 -6.87 -10.42
N VAL A 126 -37.16 -7.31 -11.67
CA VAL A 126 -38.04 -6.66 -12.66
C VAL A 126 -39.05 -7.66 -13.24
N PRO A 127 -40.28 -7.21 -13.56
CA PRO A 127 -41.23 -8.04 -14.29
C PRO A 127 -40.71 -8.37 -15.70
N PHE A 128 -41.10 -9.52 -16.22
CA PHE A 128 -40.81 -9.89 -17.61
C PHE A 128 -41.72 -9.10 -18.55
N LEU A 129 -41.21 -7.99 -19.08
CA LEU A 129 -41.97 -7.07 -19.94
C LEU A 129 -41.56 -7.18 -21.41
N ASP A 130 -42.48 -6.78 -22.30
CA ASP A 130 -42.19 -6.62 -23.72
C ASP A 130 -41.29 -5.39 -23.99
N PRO A 131 -40.32 -5.46 -24.91
CA PRO A 131 -39.46 -4.32 -25.23
C PRO A 131 -40.20 -3.10 -25.73
N ALA A 132 -41.38 -3.22 -26.31
CA ALA A 132 -42.17 -2.07 -26.76
C ALA A 132 -42.62 -1.15 -25.60
N TYR A 133 -42.64 -1.64 -24.36
CA TYR A 133 -43.29 -0.98 -23.23
C TYR A 133 -42.78 0.43 -22.89
N TYR A 134 -41.48 0.72 -23.11
CA TYR A 134 -40.87 2.01 -22.78
C TYR A 134 -40.30 2.76 -23.98
N LYS A 135 -40.52 2.30 -25.23
CA LYS A 135 -39.88 2.89 -26.41
C LYS A 135 -40.31 4.36 -26.66
N ASP A 136 -41.52 4.71 -26.24
CA ASP A 136 -42.08 6.06 -26.29
C ASP A 136 -41.30 7.08 -25.45
N GLN A 137 -40.80 6.64 -24.29
CA GLN A 137 -40.04 7.50 -23.38
C GLN A 137 -38.65 7.87 -23.92
N PHE A 138 -38.17 7.16 -24.96
CA PHE A 138 -36.82 7.33 -25.52
C PHE A 138 -36.81 7.70 -27.01
N GLN A 139 -37.95 8.05 -27.60
CA GLN A 139 -38.07 8.48 -29.01
C GLN A 139 -37.55 7.42 -30.00
N VAL A 140 -37.78 6.14 -29.68
CA VAL A 140 -37.37 4.98 -30.49
C VAL A 140 -38.59 4.09 -30.81
N GLU A 141 -39.78 4.68 -30.88
CA GLU A 141 -41.02 4.00 -31.25
C GLU A 141 -40.89 3.39 -32.65
N GLY A 142 -41.33 2.13 -32.78
CA GLY A 142 -41.22 1.39 -34.04
C GLY A 142 -39.78 1.03 -34.47
N ARG A 143 -38.76 1.44 -33.70
CA ARG A 143 -37.36 1.09 -33.98
C ARG A 143 -36.97 -0.22 -33.30
N ARG A 144 -36.03 -0.95 -33.89
CA ARG A 144 -35.38 -2.13 -33.26
C ARG A 144 -34.14 -1.65 -32.52
N VAL A 145 -34.06 -1.91 -31.23
CA VAL A 145 -33.05 -1.29 -30.36
C VAL A 145 -32.01 -2.33 -29.94
N ILE A 146 -30.75 -2.02 -30.20
CA ILE A 146 -29.58 -2.75 -29.68
C ILE A 146 -28.96 -1.91 -28.57
N LEU A 147 -28.60 -2.52 -27.45
CA LEU A 147 -28.03 -1.80 -26.31
C LEU A 147 -26.69 -2.37 -25.87
N THR A 148 -25.75 -1.46 -25.62
CA THR A 148 -24.60 -1.67 -24.74
C THR A 148 -24.63 -0.60 -23.66
N PHE A 149 -24.35 -0.96 -22.41
CA PHE A 149 -24.19 0.02 -21.35
C PHE A 149 -23.00 -0.24 -20.45
N GLY A 150 -22.52 0.81 -19.77
CA GLY A 150 -21.46 0.75 -18.78
C GLY A 150 -20.36 1.77 -19.02
N LEU A 151 -19.23 1.63 -18.32
CA LEU A 151 -18.08 2.50 -18.52
C LEU A 151 -17.35 2.17 -19.83
N LEU A 152 -17.23 3.17 -20.70
CA LEU A 152 -16.54 3.05 -21.99
C LEU A 152 -15.03 2.91 -21.74
N SER A 153 -14.44 1.89 -22.36
CA SER A 153 -13.01 1.66 -22.43
C SER A 153 -12.70 0.80 -23.66
N PRO A 154 -11.47 0.84 -24.21
CA PRO A 154 -11.09 0.04 -25.39
C PRO A 154 -11.40 -1.45 -25.25
N ASN A 155 -11.29 -2.01 -24.04
CA ASN A 155 -11.60 -3.42 -23.79
C ASN A 155 -13.09 -3.79 -23.99
N LYS A 156 -13.99 -2.80 -24.07
CA LYS A 156 -15.42 -3.06 -24.31
C LYS A 156 -15.73 -3.40 -25.75
N GLY A 157 -14.84 -3.15 -26.71
CA GLY A 157 -14.96 -3.56 -28.11
C GLY A 157 -16.14 -2.96 -28.87
N ILE A 158 -16.60 -1.76 -28.48
CA ILE A 158 -17.79 -1.12 -29.05
C ILE A 158 -17.61 -0.86 -30.57
N GLU A 159 -16.38 -0.62 -31.02
CA GLU A 159 -16.01 -0.45 -32.41
C GLU A 159 -16.48 -1.61 -33.31
N PHE A 160 -16.41 -2.86 -32.83
CA PHE A 160 -16.82 -4.03 -33.60
C PHE A 160 -18.35 -4.10 -33.78
N VAL A 161 -19.12 -3.58 -32.82
CA VAL A 161 -20.58 -3.46 -32.97
C VAL A 161 -20.92 -2.34 -33.95
N ILE A 162 -20.23 -1.19 -33.90
CA ILE A 162 -20.42 -0.11 -34.87
C ILE A 162 -20.11 -0.58 -36.29
N GLU A 163 -19.04 -1.35 -36.48
CA GLU A 163 -18.73 -1.96 -37.77
C GLU A 163 -19.82 -2.94 -38.24
N ALA A 164 -20.33 -3.78 -37.33
CA ALA A 164 -21.42 -4.71 -37.62
C ALA A 164 -22.70 -3.98 -38.06
N MET A 165 -23.00 -2.83 -37.43
CA MET A 165 -24.18 -2.02 -37.73
C MET A 165 -24.23 -1.56 -39.19
N ALA A 166 -23.09 -1.37 -39.86
CA ALA A 166 -23.07 -1.01 -41.29
C ALA A 166 -23.77 -2.07 -42.17
N LYS A 167 -23.68 -3.34 -41.80
CA LYS A 167 -24.36 -4.45 -42.50
C LYS A 167 -25.81 -4.60 -42.03
N VAL A 168 -26.04 -4.51 -40.72
CA VAL A 168 -27.39 -4.68 -40.14
C VAL A 168 -28.35 -3.59 -40.64
N VAL A 169 -27.91 -2.34 -40.73
CA VAL A 169 -28.75 -1.22 -41.22
C VAL A 169 -29.17 -1.38 -42.69
N ALA A 170 -28.33 -2.02 -43.51
CA ALA A 170 -28.66 -2.27 -44.91
C ALA A 170 -29.85 -3.25 -45.06
N GLU A 171 -30.05 -4.14 -44.09
CA GLU A 171 -31.13 -5.12 -44.04
C GLU A 171 -32.33 -4.63 -43.21
N PHE A 172 -32.05 -3.91 -42.11
CA PHE A 172 -33.04 -3.39 -41.16
C PHE A 172 -32.89 -1.88 -40.97
N PRO A 173 -33.47 -1.04 -41.83
CA PRO A 173 -33.35 0.43 -41.75
C PRO A 173 -33.99 1.05 -40.51
N ASP A 174 -34.81 0.30 -39.76
CA ASP A 174 -35.44 0.70 -38.50
C ASP A 174 -34.57 0.42 -37.27
N VAL A 175 -33.38 -0.16 -37.43
CA VAL A 175 -32.49 -0.49 -36.30
C VAL A 175 -31.75 0.73 -35.75
N VAL A 176 -31.59 0.78 -34.43
CA VAL A 176 -30.74 1.74 -33.72
C VAL A 176 -29.88 1.03 -32.68
N TYR A 177 -28.63 1.46 -32.55
CA TYR A 177 -27.70 0.99 -31.54
C TYR A 177 -27.43 2.10 -30.52
N ILE A 178 -27.77 1.83 -29.27
CA ILE A 178 -27.57 2.75 -28.16
C ILE A 178 -26.33 2.33 -27.35
N VAL A 179 -25.40 3.27 -27.21
CA VAL A 179 -24.25 3.18 -26.31
C VAL A 179 -24.52 4.07 -25.10
N LEU A 180 -24.82 3.44 -23.97
CA LEU A 180 -25.22 4.13 -22.73
C LEU A 180 -24.09 4.13 -21.70
N GLY A 181 -23.59 5.31 -21.34
CA GLY A 181 -22.62 5.46 -20.25
C GLY A 181 -21.57 6.52 -20.55
N THR A 182 -20.55 6.58 -19.70
CA THR A 182 -19.45 7.55 -19.82
C THR A 182 -18.11 6.85 -19.90
N THR A 183 -17.08 7.56 -20.35
CA THR A 183 -15.70 7.06 -20.38
C THR A 183 -15.24 6.71 -18.95
N HIS A 184 -14.64 5.54 -18.80
CA HIS A 184 -14.13 5.05 -17.52
C HIS A 184 -13.21 6.10 -16.87
N PRO A 185 -13.35 6.42 -15.56
CA PRO A 185 -12.57 7.48 -14.91
C PRO A 185 -11.05 7.36 -15.12
N ASN A 186 -10.50 6.16 -14.94
CA ASN A 186 -9.06 5.91 -15.20
C ASN A 186 -8.67 6.09 -16.67
N VAL A 187 -9.53 5.73 -17.64
CA VAL A 187 -9.25 5.97 -19.05
C VAL A 187 -9.27 7.47 -19.33
N LYS A 188 -10.27 8.18 -18.80
CA LYS A 188 -10.41 9.63 -18.92
C LYS A 188 -9.24 10.38 -18.31
N LEU A 189 -8.73 9.91 -17.17
CA LEU A 189 -7.58 10.51 -16.50
C LEU A 189 -6.30 10.42 -17.35
N HIS A 190 -6.05 9.26 -17.98
CA HIS A 190 -4.80 9.02 -18.73
C HIS A 190 -4.87 9.44 -20.21
N TRP A 191 -6.05 9.33 -20.82
CA TRP A 191 -6.23 9.46 -22.27
C TRP A 191 -7.37 10.41 -22.68
N GLY A 192 -8.01 11.08 -21.71
CA GLY A 192 -9.17 11.93 -21.96
C GLY A 192 -10.33 11.17 -22.61
N GLU A 193 -11.01 11.81 -23.56
CA GLU A 193 -12.14 11.22 -24.29
C GLU A 193 -11.72 10.57 -25.62
N ALA A 194 -10.42 10.29 -25.81
CA ALA A 194 -9.88 9.83 -27.09
C ALA A 194 -10.59 8.60 -27.65
N TYR A 195 -10.87 7.61 -26.79
CA TYR A 195 -11.59 6.40 -27.20
C TYR A 195 -13.02 6.73 -27.66
N ARG A 196 -13.81 7.46 -26.87
CA ARG A 196 -15.17 7.85 -27.28
C ARG A 196 -15.18 8.65 -28.58
N LEU A 197 -14.28 9.63 -28.72
CA LEU A 197 -14.16 10.43 -29.94
C LEU A 197 -13.80 9.57 -31.16
N SER A 198 -12.99 8.51 -30.99
CA SER A 198 -12.70 7.56 -32.07
C SER A 198 -13.95 6.77 -32.49
N LEU A 199 -14.81 6.37 -31.55
CA LEU A 199 -16.09 5.71 -31.86
C LEU A 199 -17.05 6.67 -32.62
N GLU A 200 -17.14 7.92 -32.18
CA GLU A 200 -17.95 8.95 -32.86
C GLU A 200 -17.46 9.23 -34.30
N ARG A 201 -16.13 9.21 -34.52
CA ARG A 201 -15.55 9.31 -35.88
C ARG A 201 -15.90 8.08 -36.72
N LEU A 202 -15.76 6.88 -36.17
CA LEU A 202 -16.09 5.64 -36.87
C LEU A 202 -17.57 5.63 -37.32
N VAL A 203 -18.49 6.09 -36.47
CA VAL A 203 -19.92 6.25 -36.83
C VAL A 203 -20.08 7.17 -38.04
N LYS A 204 -19.38 8.31 -38.07
CA LYS A 204 -19.43 9.25 -39.21
C LYS A 204 -18.84 8.65 -40.49
N GLU A 205 -17.68 7.99 -40.38
CA GLU A 205 -17.00 7.32 -41.50
C GLU A 205 -17.87 6.23 -42.12
N LYS A 206 -18.60 5.47 -41.30
CA LYS A 206 -19.53 4.42 -41.73
C LYS A 206 -20.91 4.94 -42.12
N LYS A 207 -21.15 6.26 -42.04
CA LYS A 207 -22.45 6.91 -42.33
C LYS A 207 -23.61 6.37 -41.48
N LEU A 208 -23.34 6.12 -40.20
CA LEU A 208 -24.27 5.53 -39.23
C LEU A 208 -24.87 6.53 -38.23
N THR A 209 -24.76 7.83 -38.49
CA THR A 209 -25.16 8.89 -37.54
C THR A 209 -26.62 8.79 -37.08
N GLU A 210 -27.53 8.35 -37.95
CA GLU A 210 -28.97 8.17 -37.64
C GLU A 210 -29.28 6.82 -36.94
N HIS A 211 -28.28 5.95 -36.80
CA HIS A 211 -28.43 4.57 -36.31
C HIS A 211 -27.58 4.27 -35.07
N VAL A 212 -26.67 5.16 -34.65
CA VAL A 212 -25.87 4.98 -33.44
C VAL A 212 -26.02 6.18 -32.53
N ILE A 213 -26.56 5.95 -31.33
CA ILE A 213 -26.88 7.00 -30.37
C ILE A 213 -26.00 6.83 -29.13
N PHE A 214 -25.23 7.86 -28.81
CA PHE A 214 -24.42 7.91 -27.59
C PHE A 214 -25.15 8.66 -26.49
N HIS A 215 -25.56 7.97 -25.43
CA HIS A 215 -26.06 8.58 -24.20
C HIS A 215 -24.90 8.74 -23.21
N ASN A 216 -24.17 9.85 -23.35
CA ASN A 216 -22.92 10.15 -22.66
C ASN A 216 -23.09 10.60 -21.20
N ARG A 217 -23.83 9.85 -20.40
CA ARG A 217 -24.10 10.17 -18.98
C ARG A 217 -24.23 8.94 -18.12
N PHE A 218 -24.01 9.12 -16.82
CA PHE A 218 -24.51 8.18 -15.84
C PHE A 218 -26.04 8.33 -15.72
N VAL A 219 -26.72 7.20 -15.57
CA VAL A 219 -28.18 7.12 -15.38
C VAL A 219 -28.49 6.50 -14.02
N SER A 220 -29.66 6.79 -13.48
CA SER A 220 -30.11 6.15 -12.24
C SER A 220 -30.40 4.65 -12.48
N PRO A 221 -30.44 3.82 -11.42
CA PRO A 221 -30.83 2.41 -11.54
C PRO A 221 -32.20 2.22 -12.22
N GLU A 222 -33.18 3.06 -11.90
CA GLU A 222 -34.53 2.99 -12.46
C GLU A 222 -34.52 3.30 -13.96
N GLU A 223 -33.77 4.32 -14.36
CA GLU A 223 -33.63 4.68 -15.77
C GLU A 223 -32.86 3.62 -16.55
N LEU A 224 -31.79 3.06 -15.98
CA LEU A 224 -31.05 1.93 -16.57
C LEU A 224 -31.95 0.73 -16.84
N ILE A 225 -32.83 0.40 -15.90
CA ILE A 225 -33.81 -0.68 -16.05
C ILE A 225 -34.72 -0.42 -17.25
N LYS A 226 -35.18 0.82 -17.45
CA LYS A 226 -36.01 1.18 -18.62
C LYS A 226 -35.25 1.02 -19.93
N PHE A 227 -34.00 1.48 -20.00
CA PHE A 227 -33.14 1.26 -21.17
C PHE A 227 -32.96 -0.24 -21.47
N LEU A 228 -32.71 -1.04 -20.44
CA LEU A 228 -32.60 -2.49 -20.59
C LEU A 228 -33.90 -3.08 -21.11
N ILE A 229 -35.04 -2.77 -20.48
CA ILE A 229 -36.34 -3.32 -20.87
C ILE A 229 -36.67 -2.96 -22.32
N MET A 230 -36.46 -1.70 -22.74
CA MET A 230 -36.81 -1.29 -24.12
C MET A 230 -35.92 -1.84 -25.23
N SER A 231 -34.69 -2.28 -24.90
CA SER A 231 -33.79 -2.86 -25.89
C SER A 231 -34.31 -4.21 -26.43
N ASP A 232 -34.19 -4.49 -27.71
CA ASP A 232 -34.55 -5.80 -28.28
C ASP A 232 -33.40 -6.81 -28.11
N ILE A 233 -32.17 -6.34 -28.29
CA ILE A 233 -30.94 -7.13 -28.16
C ILE A 233 -29.94 -6.39 -27.27
N TYR A 234 -29.30 -7.11 -26.36
CA TYR A 234 -28.19 -6.62 -25.55
C TYR A 234 -26.86 -7.21 -26.05
N VAL A 235 -25.82 -6.39 -26.19
CA VAL A 235 -24.53 -6.84 -26.75
C VAL A 235 -23.36 -6.54 -25.82
N THR A 236 -22.47 -7.52 -25.62
CA THR A 236 -21.19 -7.32 -24.91
C THR A 236 -20.00 -7.86 -25.73
N PRO A 237 -19.39 -7.03 -26.60
CA PRO A 237 -18.34 -7.45 -27.54
C PRO A 237 -16.93 -7.35 -26.91
N TYR A 238 -16.79 -7.74 -25.64
CA TYR A 238 -15.57 -7.48 -24.86
C TYR A 238 -14.36 -8.21 -25.45
N LEU A 239 -13.17 -7.64 -25.30
CA LEU A 239 -11.96 -8.14 -25.96
C LEU A 239 -11.10 -9.03 -25.06
N ALA A 240 -11.13 -8.83 -23.75
CA ALA A 240 -10.41 -9.64 -22.78
C ALA A 240 -11.20 -10.89 -22.41
N LYS A 241 -10.62 -12.07 -22.67
CA LYS A 241 -11.22 -13.36 -22.29
C LYS A 241 -11.28 -13.53 -20.77
N GLU A 242 -10.35 -12.89 -20.07
CA GLU A 242 -10.08 -13.01 -18.64
C GLU A 242 -11.09 -12.26 -17.75
N GLN A 243 -12.11 -11.60 -18.34
CA GLN A 243 -13.13 -10.89 -17.57
C GLN A 243 -13.91 -11.88 -16.68
N ILE A 244 -13.65 -11.80 -15.38
CA ILE A 244 -14.17 -12.77 -14.41
C ILE A 244 -15.63 -12.49 -14.01
N VAL A 245 -16.06 -11.23 -14.04
CA VAL A 245 -17.42 -10.80 -13.69
C VAL A 245 -17.85 -9.64 -14.59
N SER A 246 -19.13 -9.60 -14.97
CA SER A 246 -19.73 -8.46 -15.67
C SER A 246 -21.09 -8.11 -15.07
N GLY A 247 -21.16 -7.02 -14.31
CA GLY A 247 -22.43 -6.52 -13.78
C GLY A 247 -23.41 -6.16 -14.90
N THR A 248 -22.92 -5.68 -16.05
CA THR A 248 -23.79 -5.26 -17.16
C THR A 248 -24.48 -6.45 -17.84
N LEU A 249 -23.74 -7.55 -18.02
CA LEU A 249 -24.29 -8.81 -18.51
C LEU A 249 -25.29 -9.42 -17.51
N THR A 250 -24.96 -9.39 -16.22
CA THR A 250 -25.84 -9.90 -15.15
C THR A 250 -27.19 -9.19 -15.19
N TYR A 251 -27.19 -7.86 -15.30
CA TYR A 251 -28.42 -7.07 -15.42
C TYR A 251 -29.22 -7.43 -16.67
N ALA A 252 -28.58 -7.61 -17.82
CA ALA A 252 -29.27 -8.01 -19.03
C ALA A 252 -29.89 -9.42 -18.95
N VAL A 253 -29.21 -10.37 -18.30
CA VAL A 253 -29.74 -11.72 -18.05
C VAL A 253 -30.96 -11.65 -17.12
N ALA A 254 -30.84 -10.93 -16.00
CA ALA A 254 -31.93 -10.75 -15.04
C ALA A 254 -33.15 -10.03 -15.62
N CYS A 255 -32.94 -9.06 -16.50
CA CYS A 255 -34.00 -8.38 -17.25
C CYS A 255 -34.57 -9.21 -18.42
N GLY A 256 -34.07 -10.43 -18.66
CA GLY A 256 -34.58 -11.31 -19.71
C GLY A 256 -34.35 -10.78 -21.12
N LYS A 257 -33.17 -10.22 -21.39
CA LYS A 257 -32.81 -9.73 -22.73
C LYS A 257 -32.34 -10.88 -23.64
N ALA A 258 -32.50 -10.71 -24.95
CA ALA A 258 -31.79 -11.54 -25.91
C ALA A 258 -30.35 -11.01 -26.00
N ILE A 259 -29.37 -11.87 -25.75
CA ILE A 259 -27.99 -11.44 -25.52
C ILE A 259 -27.07 -12.03 -26.57
N ILE A 260 -26.19 -11.19 -27.13
CA ILE A 260 -25.05 -11.58 -27.94
C ILE A 260 -23.76 -11.13 -27.25
N SER A 261 -22.80 -12.02 -27.08
CA SER A 261 -21.54 -11.71 -26.39
C SER A 261 -20.35 -12.38 -27.05
N THR A 262 -19.15 -11.83 -26.85
CA THR A 262 -17.92 -12.61 -27.02
C THR A 262 -17.75 -13.64 -25.88
N PRO A 263 -17.00 -14.74 -26.08
CA PRO A 263 -16.84 -15.81 -25.11
C PRO A 263 -15.76 -15.48 -24.06
N TYR A 264 -15.93 -14.38 -23.32
CA TYR A 264 -15.18 -14.18 -22.08
C TYR A 264 -15.76 -15.08 -20.97
N TRP A 265 -14.94 -15.48 -19.99
CA TRP A 265 -15.29 -16.56 -19.06
C TRP A 265 -16.68 -16.41 -18.43
N TYR A 266 -17.01 -15.21 -17.94
CA TYR A 266 -18.31 -14.96 -17.33
C TYR A 266 -19.49 -15.04 -18.32
N ALA A 267 -19.30 -14.65 -19.58
CA ALA A 267 -20.32 -14.80 -20.61
C ALA A 267 -20.55 -16.27 -21.00
N GLU A 268 -19.50 -17.08 -21.07
CA GLU A 268 -19.62 -18.52 -21.31
C GLU A 268 -20.51 -19.19 -20.25
N GLU A 269 -20.30 -18.84 -18.98
CA GLU A 269 -21.08 -19.37 -17.86
C GLU A 269 -22.54 -18.89 -17.87
N LEU A 270 -22.75 -17.58 -18.02
CA LEU A 270 -24.10 -16.99 -17.95
C LEU A 270 -24.96 -17.32 -19.17
N LEU A 271 -24.35 -17.50 -20.35
CA LEU A 271 -25.06 -17.73 -21.61
C LEU A 271 -25.10 -19.19 -22.05
N ALA A 272 -24.49 -20.11 -21.30
CA ALA A 272 -24.61 -21.55 -21.53
C ALA A 272 -26.07 -22.02 -21.56
N ASP A 273 -26.36 -23.26 -21.95
CA ASP A 273 -27.73 -23.80 -22.06
C ASP A 273 -28.66 -22.96 -22.96
N GLN A 274 -28.05 -22.27 -23.94
CA GLN A 274 -28.71 -21.39 -24.90
C GLN A 274 -29.51 -20.28 -24.19
N ARG A 275 -28.89 -19.61 -23.21
CA ARG A 275 -29.39 -18.38 -22.58
C ARG A 275 -28.98 -17.12 -23.36
N GLY A 276 -28.08 -17.26 -24.32
CA GLY A 276 -27.71 -16.23 -25.30
C GLY A 276 -26.88 -16.83 -26.43
N ILE A 277 -26.28 -15.96 -27.25
CA ILE A 277 -25.44 -16.33 -28.38
C ILE A 277 -24.01 -15.83 -28.15
N LEU A 278 -23.04 -16.72 -28.37
CA LEU A 278 -21.62 -16.37 -28.36
C LEU A 278 -21.09 -16.17 -29.79
N VAL A 279 -20.26 -15.15 -30.00
CA VAL A 279 -19.59 -14.85 -31.26
C VAL A 279 -18.08 -14.70 -31.06
N PRO A 280 -17.23 -14.99 -32.06
CA PRO A 280 -15.79 -14.83 -31.93
C PRO A 280 -15.37 -13.40 -31.55
N PHE A 281 -14.23 -13.27 -30.86
CA PHE A 281 -13.63 -11.97 -30.54
C PHE A 281 -13.25 -11.23 -31.81
N ARG A 282 -13.44 -9.90 -31.82
CA ARG A 282 -13.03 -9.00 -32.92
C ARG A 282 -13.64 -9.36 -34.28
N ASP A 283 -14.84 -9.93 -34.29
CA ASP A 283 -15.53 -10.39 -35.50
C ASP A 283 -16.85 -9.62 -35.69
N SER A 284 -16.77 -8.48 -36.38
CA SER A 284 -17.93 -7.65 -36.70
C SER A 284 -18.90 -8.33 -37.68
N ASP A 285 -18.43 -9.31 -38.47
CA ASP A 285 -19.25 -10.05 -39.42
C ASP A 285 -20.11 -11.09 -38.72
N ALA A 286 -19.54 -11.84 -37.77
CA ALA A 286 -20.28 -12.74 -36.91
C ALA A 286 -21.29 -12.00 -36.04
N LEU A 287 -20.92 -10.83 -35.50
CA LEU A 287 -21.85 -9.94 -34.79
C LEU A 287 -23.03 -9.54 -35.68
N ALA A 288 -22.77 -9.01 -36.88
CA ALA A 288 -23.81 -8.60 -37.81
C ALA A 288 -24.77 -9.75 -38.12
N LYS A 289 -24.23 -10.93 -38.46
CA LYS A 289 -25.03 -12.13 -38.78
C LYS A 289 -25.94 -12.55 -37.63
N LYS A 290 -25.45 -12.53 -36.39
CA LYS A 290 -26.24 -12.94 -35.21
C LYS A 290 -27.23 -11.87 -34.77
N ILE A 291 -26.91 -10.60 -34.95
CA ILE A 291 -27.85 -9.50 -34.75
C ILE A 291 -29.00 -9.63 -35.76
N SER A 292 -28.72 -9.70 -37.06
CA SER A 292 -29.74 -9.86 -38.11
C SER A 292 -30.64 -11.07 -37.84
N PHE A 293 -30.05 -12.21 -37.49
CA PHE A 293 -30.80 -13.42 -37.12
C PHE A 293 -31.81 -13.19 -35.99
N LEU A 294 -31.43 -12.51 -34.90
CA LEU A 294 -32.35 -12.23 -33.79
C LEU A 294 -33.34 -11.09 -34.07
N LEU A 295 -33.04 -10.22 -35.03
CA LEU A 295 -33.97 -9.20 -35.50
C LEU A 295 -35.05 -9.79 -36.41
N GLU A 296 -34.70 -10.80 -37.21
CA GLU A 296 -35.60 -11.54 -38.09
C GLU A 296 -36.46 -12.56 -37.32
N ASP A 297 -35.84 -13.40 -36.49
CA ASP A 297 -36.52 -14.48 -35.76
C ASP A 297 -36.94 -14.05 -34.35
N GLU A 298 -38.15 -13.48 -34.26
CA GLU A 298 -38.77 -13.12 -32.99
C GLU A 298 -39.03 -14.33 -32.07
N THR A 299 -39.29 -15.51 -32.64
CA THR A 299 -39.57 -16.71 -31.85
C THR A 299 -38.32 -17.13 -31.08
N GLU A 300 -37.19 -17.20 -31.78
CA GLU A 300 -35.90 -17.51 -31.19
C GLU A 300 -35.46 -16.42 -30.20
N ARG A 301 -35.63 -15.14 -30.57
CA ARG A 301 -35.37 -14.01 -29.65
C ARG A 301 -36.13 -14.18 -28.34
N ASN A 302 -37.43 -14.43 -28.41
CA ASN A 302 -38.28 -14.62 -27.22
C ASN A 302 -37.95 -15.91 -26.45
N ARG A 303 -37.48 -16.97 -27.12
CA ARG A 303 -37.00 -18.20 -26.47
C ARG A 303 -35.76 -17.93 -25.62
N LEU A 304 -34.76 -17.23 -26.17
CA LEU A 304 -33.54 -16.84 -25.44
C LEU A 304 -33.87 -15.93 -24.25
N ARG A 305 -34.72 -14.92 -24.47
CA ARG A 305 -35.19 -14.00 -23.42
C ARG A 305 -35.80 -14.73 -22.24
N LYS A 306 -36.70 -15.69 -22.48
CA LYS A 306 -37.36 -16.48 -21.43
C LYS A 306 -36.35 -17.29 -20.62
N ARG A 307 -35.39 -17.94 -21.30
CA ARG A 307 -34.33 -18.73 -20.64
C ARG A 307 -33.42 -17.85 -19.79
N ALA A 308 -32.99 -16.71 -20.33
CA ALA A 308 -32.18 -15.73 -19.60
C ALA A 308 -32.93 -15.22 -18.37
N TYR A 309 -34.21 -14.84 -18.52
CA TYR A 309 -35.04 -14.35 -17.41
C TYR A 309 -35.20 -15.39 -16.30
N GLN A 310 -35.58 -16.62 -16.66
CA GLN A 310 -35.75 -17.72 -15.71
C GLN A 310 -34.47 -17.99 -14.93
N PHE A 311 -33.32 -18.03 -15.61
CA PHE A 311 -32.03 -18.21 -14.95
C PHE A 311 -31.64 -17.00 -14.10
N GLY A 312 -31.92 -15.78 -14.57
CA GLY A 312 -31.60 -14.54 -13.86
C GLY A 312 -32.37 -14.34 -12.55
N ARG A 313 -33.48 -15.08 -12.32
CA ARG A 313 -34.24 -15.01 -11.07
C ARG A 313 -33.42 -15.33 -9.83
N GLN A 314 -32.41 -16.19 -9.94
CA GLN A 314 -31.52 -16.52 -8.81
C GLN A 314 -30.45 -15.44 -8.52
N MET A 315 -30.34 -14.43 -9.39
CA MET A 315 -29.37 -13.34 -9.26
C MET A 315 -30.00 -12.07 -8.70
N ILE A 316 -31.32 -12.05 -8.49
CA ILE A 316 -31.98 -10.86 -7.95
C ILE A 316 -31.43 -10.56 -6.56
N TRP A 317 -31.35 -9.28 -6.20
CA TRP A 317 -30.79 -8.83 -4.93
C TRP A 317 -31.34 -9.54 -3.71
N ARG A 318 -32.62 -9.95 -3.73
CA ARG A 318 -33.24 -10.73 -2.64
C ARG A 318 -32.53 -12.07 -2.40
N GLU A 319 -32.30 -12.85 -3.46
CA GLU A 319 -31.66 -14.17 -3.37
C GLU A 319 -30.17 -14.04 -3.03
N VAL A 320 -29.50 -13.06 -3.63
CA VAL A 320 -28.10 -12.73 -3.34
C VAL A 320 -27.92 -12.29 -1.89
N ALA A 321 -28.78 -11.41 -1.37
CA ALA A 321 -28.74 -10.96 0.03
C ALA A 321 -29.03 -12.10 1.02
N THR A 322 -29.95 -13.00 0.67
CA THR A 322 -30.23 -14.21 1.47
C THR A 322 -28.97 -15.08 1.57
N THR A 323 -28.32 -15.34 0.44
CA THR A 323 -27.08 -16.14 0.38
C THR A 323 -25.92 -15.47 1.14
N TYR A 324 -25.79 -14.13 1.06
CA TYR A 324 -24.81 -13.39 1.86
C TYR A 324 -25.10 -13.48 3.36
N THR A 325 -26.37 -13.42 3.76
CA THR A 325 -26.79 -13.55 5.17
C THR A 325 -26.39 -14.92 5.72
N GLU A 326 -26.69 -16.00 5.00
CA GLU A 326 -26.26 -17.36 5.34
C GLU A 326 -24.73 -17.47 5.41
N THR A 327 -24.02 -16.81 4.49
CA THR A 327 -22.56 -16.77 4.46
C THR A 327 -21.99 -16.06 5.68
N PHE A 328 -22.59 -14.95 6.10
CA PHE A 328 -22.18 -14.21 7.30
C PHE A 328 -22.45 -15.01 8.57
N GLU A 329 -23.62 -15.66 8.69
CA GLU A 329 -23.91 -16.56 9.80
C GLU A 329 -22.92 -17.73 9.87
N ARG A 330 -22.57 -18.31 8.72
CA ARG A 330 -21.56 -19.37 8.63
C ARG A 330 -20.18 -18.86 9.05
N ALA A 331 -19.77 -17.67 8.60
CA ALA A 331 -18.50 -17.08 8.99
C ALA A 331 -18.42 -16.81 10.51
N LEU A 332 -19.50 -16.29 11.11
CA LEU A 332 -19.60 -16.10 12.56
C LEU A 332 -19.48 -17.42 13.33
N LYS A 333 -20.16 -18.48 12.87
CA LYS A 333 -20.06 -19.82 13.48
C LYS A 333 -18.64 -20.38 13.39
N ILE A 334 -18.01 -20.32 12.21
CA ILE A 334 -16.62 -20.78 12.02
C ILE A 334 -15.68 -20.02 12.96
N TYR A 335 -15.80 -18.69 13.00
CA TYR A 335 -14.96 -17.83 13.82
C TYR A 335 -15.14 -18.10 15.32
N GLY A 336 -16.38 -18.33 15.78
CA GLY A 336 -16.65 -18.70 17.17
C GLY A 336 -16.17 -20.11 17.54
N GLN A 337 -16.26 -21.07 16.61
CA GLN A 337 -15.81 -22.46 16.80
C GLN A 337 -14.30 -22.62 16.79
N MET A 338 -13.58 -21.71 16.13
CA MET A 338 -12.12 -21.67 16.21
C MET A 338 -11.62 -21.48 17.67
N GLY A 339 -12.52 -21.16 18.62
CA GLY A 339 -12.17 -20.59 19.91
C GLY A 339 -11.40 -19.29 19.66
N MET A 340 -10.99 -18.59 20.70
CA MET A 340 -9.66 -18.00 20.60
C MET A 340 -8.73 -19.18 20.87
N PRO A 341 -8.08 -19.81 19.88
CA PRO A 341 -7.00 -20.70 20.23
C PRO A 341 -5.93 -19.79 20.84
N ALA A 342 -5.65 -19.99 22.12
CA ALA A 342 -4.38 -19.61 22.75
C ALA A 342 -3.15 -20.28 22.07
N LEU A 343 -3.33 -20.86 20.87
CA LEU A 343 -2.42 -21.77 20.18
C LEU A 343 -2.67 -21.79 18.65
N VAL A 344 -2.86 -20.62 18.02
CA VAL A 344 -2.31 -20.41 16.67
C VAL A 344 -1.36 -19.22 16.71
N ARG A 345 -0.40 -19.31 17.64
CA ARG A 345 0.99 -18.88 17.45
C ARG A 345 1.67 -19.79 16.41
N ARG A 346 1.03 -20.08 15.26
CA ARG A 346 1.82 -20.47 14.09
C ARG A 346 2.59 -19.22 13.74
N ARG A 347 3.91 -19.31 13.89
CA ARG A 347 4.93 -18.34 13.51
C ARG A 347 4.73 -17.90 12.04
N VAL A 348 3.71 -17.10 11.74
CA VAL A 348 4.01 -15.82 11.13
C VAL A 348 4.79 -15.16 12.25
N ILE A 349 6.11 -15.09 12.09
CA ILE A 349 6.91 -14.17 12.90
C ILE A 349 6.07 -12.89 12.90
N PRO A 350 5.50 -12.46 14.06
CA PRO A 350 4.89 -11.15 14.10
C PRO A 350 6.01 -10.30 13.56
N GLN A 351 5.82 -9.70 12.38
CA GLN A 351 6.70 -8.64 11.96
C GLN A 351 6.60 -7.70 13.15
N PHE A 352 7.61 -7.71 14.03
CA PHE A 352 7.56 -7.00 15.29
C PHE A 352 7.15 -5.60 14.88
N SER A 353 5.89 -5.25 15.13
CA SER A 353 5.48 -3.89 14.88
C SER A 353 6.15 -3.19 16.03
N LEU A 354 7.28 -2.56 15.70
CA LEU A 354 7.98 -1.72 16.65
C LEU A 354 6.91 -0.80 17.24
N PRO A 355 6.91 -0.61 18.59
CA PRO A 355 5.96 0.29 19.20
C PRO A 355 6.00 1.63 18.48
N GLU A 356 4.83 2.25 18.32
CA GLU A 356 4.74 3.58 17.74
C GLU A 356 5.72 4.49 18.49
N VAL A 357 6.54 5.23 17.74
CA VAL A 357 7.52 6.14 18.32
C VAL A 357 6.78 7.31 18.95
N ARG A 358 6.62 7.27 20.27
CA ARG A 358 5.96 8.33 21.03
C ARG A 358 6.97 9.42 21.40
N LEU A 359 6.80 10.59 20.83
CA LEU A 359 7.68 11.75 21.07
C LEU A 359 7.31 12.56 22.32
N ASN A 360 6.24 12.20 23.04
CA ASN A 360 5.74 12.98 24.19
C ASN A 360 6.80 13.20 25.26
N TYR A 361 7.59 12.17 25.55
CA TYR A 361 8.64 12.28 26.57
C TYR A 361 9.82 13.12 26.07
N LEU A 362 10.21 12.97 24.80
CA LEU A 362 11.22 13.83 24.18
C LEU A 362 10.79 15.30 24.25
N LYS A 363 9.54 15.60 23.86
CA LYS A 363 8.93 16.94 23.97
C LYS A 363 8.88 17.45 25.42
N LEU A 364 8.70 16.58 26.41
CA LEU A 364 8.69 16.95 27.84
C LEU A 364 10.08 17.32 28.37
N LEU A 365 11.14 16.64 27.88
CA LEU A 365 12.52 16.90 28.29
C LEU A 365 13.15 18.08 27.56
N THR A 366 12.54 18.56 26.48
CA THR A 366 13.06 19.64 25.65
C THR A 366 12.36 20.95 25.94
N ASP A 367 13.15 21.99 26.20
CA ASP A 367 12.67 23.36 26.24
C ASP A 367 13.24 24.17 25.05
N ASN A 368 13.16 25.50 25.12
CA ASN A 368 13.65 26.35 24.03
C ASN A 368 15.19 26.42 23.93
N THR A 369 15.92 25.86 24.89
CA THR A 369 17.39 25.80 24.90
C THR A 369 17.88 24.48 24.34
N GLY A 370 17.34 23.36 24.81
CA GLY A 370 17.82 22.03 24.46
C GLY A 370 17.08 20.94 25.23
N ILE A 371 17.57 19.70 25.13
CA ILE A 371 17.11 18.61 26.00
C ILE A 371 17.82 18.64 27.37
N ILE A 372 17.05 18.58 28.45
CA ILE A 372 17.54 18.61 29.83
C ILE A 372 18.21 17.27 30.19
N GLN A 373 19.36 17.38 30.86
CA GLN A 373 20.10 16.26 31.42
C GLN A 373 19.36 15.64 32.60
N HIS A 374 19.24 14.32 32.59
CA HIS A 374 18.69 13.50 33.67
C HIS A 374 17.22 13.77 34.02
N THR A 375 16.63 12.77 34.67
CA THR A 375 15.24 12.82 35.12
C THR A 375 15.08 12.14 36.46
N ILE A 376 14.10 12.59 37.24
CA ILE A 376 13.59 11.85 38.39
C ILE A 376 12.31 11.18 37.92
N PHE A 377 12.39 9.87 37.64
CA PHE A 377 11.35 9.11 36.95
C PHE A 377 11.03 9.72 35.57
N THR A 378 9.91 10.43 35.46
CA THR A 378 9.44 11.06 34.22
C THR A 378 9.50 12.59 34.26
N ILE A 379 10.10 13.17 35.30
CA ILE A 379 10.15 14.62 35.49
C ILE A 379 11.58 15.12 35.20
N PRO A 380 11.77 16.14 34.34
CA PRO A 380 13.08 16.74 34.10
C PRO A 380 13.76 17.17 35.40
N ASN A 381 15.00 16.73 35.63
CA ASN A 381 15.74 17.10 36.83
C ASN A 381 16.52 18.41 36.63
N ARG A 382 15.86 19.54 36.94
CA ARG A 382 16.42 20.90 36.75
C ARG A 382 17.59 21.25 37.67
N PHE A 383 18.00 20.37 38.59
CA PHE A 383 19.28 20.52 39.28
C PHE A 383 20.48 20.29 38.32
N HIS A 384 20.22 19.68 37.16
CA HIS A 384 21.16 19.60 36.05
C HIS A 384 20.66 20.48 34.91
N GLY A 385 21.58 20.86 34.01
CA GLY A 385 21.26 21.66 32.83
C GLY A 385 21.21 20.81 31.57
N TYR A 386 22.07 21.12 30.60
CA TYR A 386 22.07 20.57 29.25
C TYR A 386 23.46 20.04 28.90
N CYS A 387 23.54 19.01 28.06
CA CYS A 387 24.83 18.61 27.50
C CYS A 387 24.80 18.39 25.99
N THR A 388 25.96 18.56 25.36
CA THR A 388 26.17 18.27 23.95
C THR A 388 25.92 16.80 23.64
N ASP A 389 26.29 15.87 24.54
CA ASP A 389 26.01 14.44 24.37
C ASP A 389 24.51 14.13 24.19
N ASP A 390 23.64 14.72 25.02
CA ASP A 390 22.19 14.49 24.96
C ASP A 390 21.57 15.22 23.75
N ASN A 391 21.97 16.47 23.49
CA ASN A 391 21.45 17.25 22.36
C ASN A 391 21.87 16.67 21.00
N ALA A 392 23.10 16.14 20.88
CA ALA A 392 23.55 15.42 19.69
C ALA A 392 22.71 14.16 19.43
N ARG A 393 22.46 13.36 20.47
CA ARG A 393 21.58 12.17 20.36
C ARG A 393 20.15 12.55 20.01
N ALA A 394 19.63 13.63 20.59
CA ALA A 394 18.29 14.12 20.29
C ALA A 394 18.17 14.63 18.84
N ALA A 395 19.19 15.34 18.33
CA ALA A 395 19.28 15.74 16.91
C ALA A 395 19.31 14.52 15.98
N LEU A 396 20.09 13.49 16.33
CA LEU A 396 20.15 12.23 15.58
C LEU A 396 18.79 11.52 15.54
N VAL A 397 18.11 11.40 16.69
CA VAL A 397 16.74 10.86 16.77
C VAL A 397 15.78 11.67 15.90
N ALA A 398 15.88 13.01 15.93
CA ALA A 398 15.01 13.89 15.18
C ALA A 398 15.20 13.74 13.65
N ALA A 399 16.46 13.71 13.19
CA ALA A 399 16.79 13.49 11.77
C ALA A 399 16.33 12.11 11.28
N MET A 400 16.52 11.05 12.07
CA MET A 400 16.06 9.70 11.74
C MET A 400 14.53 9.57 11.75
N ASN A 401 13.85 10.23 12.69
CA ASN A 401 12.39 10.22 12.75
C ASN A 401 11.79 10.89 11.51
N TRP A 402 12.32 12.04 11.09
CA TRP A 402 11.93 12.67 9.82
C TRP A 402 12.21 11.76 8.61
N HIS A 403 13.36 11.08 8.58
CA HIS A 403 13.70 10.18 7.48
C HIS A 403 12.66 9.05 7.34
N LEU A 404 12.33 8.40 8.46
CA LEU A 404 11.50 7.20 8.49
C LEU A 404 9.99 7.49 8.42
N PHE A 405 9.52 8.53 9.10
CA PHE A 405 8.09 8.77 9.33
C PHE A 405 7.56 10.03 8.67
N LYS A 406 8.43 10.95 8.23
CA LYS A 406 8.04 12.27 7.69
C LYS A 406 7.14 13.06 8.65
N ASP A 407 7.33 12.84 9.95
CA ASP A 407 6.61 13.56 11.00
C ASP A 407 7.08 15.02 11.02
N THR A 408 6.16 15.96 10.76
CA THR A 408 6.47 17.39 10.76
C THR A 408 6.65 17.95 12.18
N ASP A 409 6.11 17.28 13.20
CA ASP A 409 6.22 17.72 14.60
C ASP A 409 7.65 17.63 15.15
N ILE A 410 8.52 16.85 14.49
CA ILE A 410 9.92 16.69 14.90
C ILE A 410 10.80 17.88 14.47
N ILE A 411 10.37 18.63 13.45
CA ILE A 411 11.18 19.70 12.84
C ILE A 411 11.53 20.80 13.85
N PRO A 412 10.58 21.33 14.66
CA PRO A 412 10.90 22.31 15.70
C PRO A 412 11.93 21.80 16.72
N LEU A 413 11.84 20.52 17.11
CA LEU A 413 12.81 19.91 18.03
C LEU A 413 14.19 19.79 17.39
N LEU A 414 14.27 19.39 16.12
CA LEU A 414 15.53 19.37 15.37
C LEU A 414 16.19 20.75 15.35
N HIS A 415 15.42 21.82 15.11
CA HIS A 415 15.93 23.19 15.19
C HIS A 415 16.49 23.54 16.57
N THR A 416 15.79 23.18 17.65
CA THR A 416 16.28 23.39 19.02
C THR A 416 17.63 22.70 19.24
N TYR A 417 17.75 21.43 18.88
CA TYR A 417 18.99 20.67 19.10
C TYR A 417 20.14 21.19 18.24
N LEU A 418 19.88 21.52 16.97
CA LEU A 418 20.88 22.13 16.09
C LEU A 418 21.33 23.51 16.60
N SER A 419 20.39 24.31 17.12
CA SER A 419 20.71 25.60 17.75
C SER A 419 21.58 25.41 19.01
N PHE A 420 21.28 24.40 19.83
CA PHE A 420 22.12 24.06 20.98
C PHE A 420 23.54 23.68 20.55
N LEU A 421 23.67 22.76 19.57
CA LEU A 421 24.98 22.32 19.08
C LEU A 421 25.80 23.48 18.54
N HIS A 422 25.20 24.40 17.80
CA HIS A 422 25.88 25.60 17.35
C HIS A 422 26.30 26.52 18.50
N HIS A 423 25.46 26.67 19.53
CA HIS A 423 25.85 27.46 20.71
C HIS A 423 26.97 26.79 21.53
N ALA A 424 27.02 25.47 21.54
CA ALA A 424 28.05 24.67 22.21
C ALA A 424 29.40 24.71 21.50
N PHE A 425 29.41 24.97 20.18
CA PHE A 425 30.63 24.97 19.39
C PHE A 425 31.41 26.28 19.58
N ASP A 426 32.67 26.14 19.97
CA ASP A 426 33.63 27.24 20.05
C ASP A 426 34.33 27.38 18.70
N GLU A 427 34.04 28.45 17.96
CA GLU A 427 34.60 28.66 16.61
C GLU A 427 36.12 28.88 16.63
N GLU A 428 36.70 29.42 17.71
CA GLU A 428 38.15 29.64 17.82
C GLU A 428 38.88 28.35 18.13
N LYS A 429 38.37 27.59 19.10
CA LYS A 429 38.98 26.32 19.54
C LYS A 429 38.62 25.14 18.61
N ARG A 430 37.65 25.32 17.71
CA ARG A 430 37.10 24.28 16.82
C ARG A 430 36.63 23.06 17.61
N TRP A 431 35.95 23.31 18.74
CA TRP A 431 35.61 22.26 19.70
C TRP A 431 34.26 22.53 20.38
N PHE A 432 33.52 21.46 20.71
CA PHE A 432 32.27 21.58 21.46
C PHE A 432 32.51 21.63 22.97
N ARG A 433 31.93 22.59 23.67
CA ARG A 433 31.67 22.48 25.12
C ARG A 433 30.63 21.39 25.34
N ASN A 434 30.70 20.65 26.44
CA ASN A 434 29.70 19.65 26.75
C ASN A 434 28.65 20.22 27.71
N PHE A 435 29.06 20.64 28.90
CA PHE A 435 28.14 20.88 30.01
C PHE A 435 27.71 22.35 30.15
N MET A 436 26.39 22.56 30.18
CA MET A 436 25.74 23.82 30.49
C MET A 436 24.83 23.66 31.71
N SER A 437 24.83 24.63 32.63
CA SER A 437 23.94 24.66 33.81
C SER A 437 22.47 24.91 33.41
N TYR A 438 21.54 24.75 34.35
CA TYR A 438 20.13 25.08 34.10
C TYR A 438 19.93 26.60 33.90
N GLU A 439 20.77 27.40 34.55
CA GLU A 439 20.89 28.86 34.40
C GLU A 439 21.49 29.28 33.05
N ARG A 440 21.94 28.30 32.24
CA ARG A 440 22.52 28.46 30.89
C ARG A 440 23.94 29.01 30.88
N ASP A 441 24.70 28.70 31.92
CA ASP A 441 26.13 28.99 32.00
C ASP A 441 26.95 27.78 31.55
N TRP A 442 27.94 28.00 30.68
CA TRP A 442 28.90 26.97 30.33
C TRP A 442 29.78 26.62 31.54
N MET A 443 29.83 25.33 31.89
CA MET A 443 30.55 24.85 33.07
C MET A 443 31.99 24.42 32.74
N GLU A 444 32.35 24.46 31.46
CA GLU A 444 33.69 24.14 30.97
C GLU A 444 33.99 24.92 29.69
N GLU A 445 35.28 25.05 29.38
CA GLU A 445 35.72 25.73 28.16
C GLU A 445 35.86 24.80 26.95
N VAL A 446 36.15 23.52 27.17
CA VAL A 446 36.41 22.49 26.14
C VAL A 446 35.80 21.19 26.64
N GLY A 447 34.87 20.61 25.88
CA GLY A 447 34.25 19.34 26.21
C GLY A 447 35.12 18.13 25.86
N SER A 448 34.61 16.94 26.15
CA SER A 448 35.30 15.68 25.84
C SER A 448 35.40 15.37 24.33
N GLU A 449 36.32 14.49 23.95
CA GLU A 449 36.35 13.91 22.59
C GLU A 449 35.02 13.19 22.26
N ASP A 450 34.37 12.58 23.27
CA ASP A 450 33.12 11.85 23.14
C ASP A 450 31.97 12.76 22.69
N CYS A 451 31.76 13.87 23.39
CA CYS A 451 30.68 14.80 23.03
C CYS A 451 30.93 15.42 21.64
N HIS A 452 32.20 15.67 21.30
CA HIS A 452 32.57 16.15 19.99
C HIS A 452 32.24 15.12 18.90
N GLY A 453 32.69 13.87 19.05
CA GLY A 453 32.41 12.79 18.10
C GLY A 453 30.92 12.55 17.92
N ARG A 454 30.12 12.58 19.00
CA ARG A 454 28.65 12.45 18.92
C ARG A 454 28.01 13.61 18.16
N ALA A 455 28.46 14.85 18.40
CA ALA A 455 27.98 16.01 17.66
C ALA A 455 28.29 15.89 16.17
N LEU A 456 29.50 15.46 15.80
CA LEU A 456 29.87 15.19 14.40
C LEU A 456 28.97 14.13 13.78
N TRP A 457 28.68 13.04 14.49
CA TRP A 457 27.77 11.99 14.01
C TRP A 457 26.34 12.50 13.79
N ALA A 458 25.82 13.29 14.71
CA ALA A 458 24.50 13.91 14.57
C ALA A 458 24.43 14.87 13.38
N LEU A 459 25.47 15.69 13.16
CA LEU A 459 25.57 16.61 12.03
C LEU A 459 25.66 15.85 10.70
N GLY A 460 26.49 14.81 10.59
CA GLY A 460 26.59 13.98 9.39
C GLY A 460 25.27 13.29 9.03
N THR A 461 24.57 12.77 10.05
CA THR A 461 23.22 12.17 9.89
C THR A 461 22.19 13.22 9.46
N THR A 462 22.28 14.45 10.01
CA THR A 462 21.41 15.56 9.63
C THR A 462 21.65 15.98 8.17
N VAL A 463 22.90 15.95 7.70
CA VAL A 463 23.23 16.19 6.29
C VAL A 463 22.63 15.10 5.38
N GLU A 464 22.70 13.83 5.78
CA GLU A 464 22.11 12.72 5.02
C GLU A 464 20.58 12.86 4.90
N TYR A 465 19.92 13.25 5.98
CA TYR A 465 18.45 13.23 6.11
C TYR A 465 17.81 14.63 6.19
N ALA A 466 18.49 15.66 5.71
CA ALA A 466 18.03 17.04 5.82
C ALA A 466 16.56 17.23 5.39
N THR A 467 15.82 18.02 6.18
CA THR A 467 14.39 18.30 5.95
C THR A 467 14.18 19.29 4.81
N ASP A 468 15.10 20.25 4.69
CA ASP A 468 15.14 21.31 3.68
C ASP A 468 16.58 21.81 3.45
N GLU A 469 16.73 22.70 2.47
CA GLU A 469 18.04 23.25 2.08
C GLU A 469 18.71 24.11 3.16
N LYS A 470 17.94 24.71 4.07
CA LYS A 470 18.48 25.58 5.13
C LYS A 470 19.12 24.73 6.23
N ILE A 471 18.44 23.67 6.64
CA ILE A 471 19.00 22.70 7.60
C ILE A 471 20.20 21.99 6.97
N LEU A 472 20.15 21.62 5.69
CA LEU A 472 21.30 21.05 4.99
C LEU A 472 22.50 21.99 5.02
N ALA A 473 22.33 23.26 4.63
CA ALA A 473 23.41 24.23 4.61
C ALA A 473 24.02 24.47 6.01
N PHE A 474 23.16 24.59 7.03
CA PHE A 474 23.58 24.76 8.42
C PHE A 474 24.39 23.56 8.92
N ALA A 475 23.86 22.34 8.76
CA ALA A 475 24.51 21.13 9.24
C ALA A 475 25.83 20.87 8.50
N THR A 476 25.89 21.17 7.20
CA THR A 476 27.10 21.06 6.39
C THR A 476 28.21 21.96 6.92
N ARG A 477 27.93 23.25 7.14
CA ARG A 477 28.91 24.20 7.68
C ARG A 477 29.43 23.72 9.05
N MET A 478 28.53 23.36 9.96
CA MET A 478 28.93 22.89 11.29
C MET A 478 29.76 21.60 11.23
N PHE A 479 29.40 20.67 10.35
CA PHE A 479 30.11 19.41 10.17
C PHE A 479 31.55 19.64 9.71
N GLU A 480 31.76 20.47 8.69
CA GLU A 480 33.10 20.78 8.16
C GLU A 480 34.00 21.42 9.22
N GLN A 481 33.45 22.33 10.02
CA GLN A 481 34.20 22.97 11.11
C GLN A 481 34.58 22.00 12.23
N ALA A 482 33.67 21.11 12.62
CA ALA A 482 33.92 20.10 13.66
C ALA A 482 34.89 19.00 13.19
N LEU A 483 34.91 18.68 11.90
CA LEU A 483 35.75 17.63 11.35
C LEU A 483 37.26 17.87 11.57
N GLU A 484 37.70 19.14 11.60
CA GLU A 484 39.10 19.55 11.65
C GLU A 484 39.89 18.98 12.84
N THR A 485 39.22 18.73 13.97
CA THR A 485 39.87 18.27 15.21
C THR A 485 39.77 16.76 15.42
N CYS A 486 38.96 16.05 14.64
CA CYS A 486 38.68 14.62 14.85
C CYS A 486 39.91 13.70 14.66
N GLU A 487 40.86 14.08 13.81
CA GLU A 487 42.11 13.30 13.61
C GLU A 487 43.05 13.34 14.83
N SER A 488 42.84 14.29 15.74
CA SER A 488 43.62 14.43 16.98
C SER A 488 43.12 13.54 18.13
N PHE A 489 41.94 12.94 18.00
CA PHE A 489 41.36 12.11 19.05
C PHE A 489 42.21 10.90 19.38
N THR A 490 42.14 10.48 20.63
CA THR A 490 42.99 9.43 21.20
C THR A 490 42.20 8.22 21.68
N ALA A 491 40.89 8.36 21.90
CA ALA A 491 40.04 7.28 22.39
C ALA A 491 39.22 6.60 21.26
N PRO A 492 38.90 5.30 21.40
CA PRO A 492 38.21 4.54 20.34
C PRO A 492 36.73 4.90 20.15
N ARG A 493 36.00 5.33 21.20
CA ARG A 493 34.59 5.74 21.04
C ARG A 493 34.46 7.02 20.19
N PRO A 494 35.22 8.09 20.45
CA PRO A 494 35.27 9.26 19.57
C PRO A 494 35.61 8.90 18.12
N TRP A 495 36.58 8.01 17.90
CA TRP A 495 36.89 7.53 16.55
C TRP A 495 35.67 6.88 15.89
N ALA A 496 34.97 6.00 16.60
CA ALA A 496 33.78 5.34 16.08
C ALA A 496 32.64 6.33 15.75
N TYR A 497 32.36 7.31 16.61
CA TYR A 497 31.36 8.33 16.31
C TYR A 497 31.76 9.17 15.08
N SER A 498 33.02 9.59 14.99
CA SER A 498 33.51 10.37 13.85
C SER A 498 33.47 9.60 12.54
N ILE A 499 33.81 8.30 12.54
CA ILE A 499 33.65 7.41 11.37
C ILE A 499 32.18 7.39 10.91
N LEU A 500 31.23 7.20 11.83
CA LEU A 500 29.80 7.19 11.51
C LEU A 500 29.32 8.54 10.95
N GLY A 501 29.78 9.65 11.53
CA GLY A 501 29.52 11.00 11.02
C GLY A 501 30.06 11.23 9.61
N CYS A 502 31.32 10.88 9.37
CA CYS A 502 31.95 11.01 8.06
C CYS A 502 31.24 10.18 6.99
N ILE A 503 30.87 8.93 7.29
CA ILE A 503 30.23 8.06 6.29
C ILE A 503 28.80 8.52 5.97
N THR A 504 28.03 8.94 6.98
CA THR A 504 26.68 9.52 6.76
C THR A 504 26.77 10.81 5.94
N TYR A 505 27.74 11.68 6.21
CA TYR A 505 28.03 12.86 5.39
C TYR A 505 28.40 12.50 3.94
N LEU A 506 29.29 11.52 3.75
CA LEU A 506 29.75 11.07 2.43
C LEU A 506 28.66 10.42 1.58
N ARG A 507 27.61 9.84 2.18
CA ARG A 507 26.45 9.35 1.43
C ARG A 507 25.71 10.47 0.70
N ARG A 508 25.76 11.69 1.22
CA ARG A 508 25.25 12.89 0.54
C ARG A 508 26.30 13.52 -0.36
N PHE A 509 27.53 13.65 0.14
CA PHE A 509 28.63 14.34 -0.53
C PHE A 509 29.82 13.41 -0.77
N GLY A 510 29.66 12.43 -1.66
CA GLY A 510 30.67 11.39 -1.89
C GLY A 510 32.05 11.89 -2.36
N GLY A 511 32.13 13.13 -2.85
CA GLY A 511 33.37 13.79 -3.27
C GLY A 511 34.13 14.54 -2.18
N ALA A 512 33.63 14.61 -0.93
CA ALA A 512 34.29 15.35 0.15
C ALA A 512 35.57 14.64 0.63
N SER A 513 36.73 15.14 0.21
CA SER A 513 38.04 14.52 0.47
C SER A 513 38.40 14.47 1.96
N ASP A 514 38.08 15.52 2.72
CA ASP A 514 38.48 15.60 4.13
C ASP A 514 37.70 14.62 5.00
N ALA A 515 36.39 14.49 4.75
CA ALA A 515 35.55 13.51 5.44
C ALA A 515 35.98 12.07 5.12
N ARG A 516 36.36 11.81 3.85
CA ARG A 516 36.89 10.50 3.43
C ARG A 516 38.22 10.19 4.14
N ARG A 517 39.16 11.13 4.12
CA ARG A 517 40.47 11.02 4.77
C ARG A 517 40.32 10.75 6.27
N CYS A 518 39.48 11.52 6.95
CA CYS A 518 39.22 11.34 8.38
C CYS A 518 38.64 9.95 8.68
N ALA A 519 37.62 9.50 7.90
CA ALA A 519 37.05 8.17 8.07
C ALA A 519 38.08 7.05 7.87
N GLU A 520 38.94 7.15 6.86
CA GLU A 520 39.99 6.17 6.57
C GLU A 520 41.03 6.10 7.69
N ILE A 521 41.55 7.25 8.15
CA ILE A 521 42.54 7.32 9.24
C ILE A 521 41.98 6.70 10.52
N LEU A 522 40.78 7.11 10.92
CA LEU A 522 40.17 6.65 12.17
C LEU A 522 39.78 5.17 12.09
N THR A 523 39.33 4.69 10.93
CA THR A 523 39.05 3.26 10.72
C THR A 523 40.33 2.43 10.83
N HIS A 524 41.44 2.91 10.26
CA HIS A 524 42.73 2.23 10.37
C HIS A 524 43.20 2.14 11.82
N ARG A 525 43.14 3.24 12.58
CA ARG A 525 43.48 3.25 14.02
C ARG A 525 42.63 2.28 14.82
N LEU A 526 41.33 2.22 14.54
CA LEU A 526 40.43 1.28 15.22
C LEU A 526 40.81 -0.18 14.87
N MET A 527 41.11 -0.48 13.60
CA MET A 527 41.57 -1.80 13.17
C MET A 527 42.92 -2.20 13.78
N GLU A 528 43.87 -1.28 13.89
CA GLU A 528 45.14 -1.50 14.59
C GLU A 528 44.91 -1.83 16.06
N LEU A 529 44.00 -1.10 16.72
CA LEU A 529 43.66 -1.34 18.12
C LEU A 529 43.01 -2.72 18.34
N PHE A 530 42.12 -3.14 17.43
CA PHE A 530 41.61 -4.52 17.42
C PHE A 530 42.76 -5.52 17.21
N SER A 531 43.61 -5.31 16.21
CA SER A 531 44.71 -6.22 15.90
C SER A 531 45.72 -6.37 17.06
N ALA A 532 45.92 -5.31 17.85
CA ALA A 532 46.84 -5.32 18.99
C ALA A 532 46.30 -6.06 20.22
N ASN A 533 44.98 -6.10 20.41
CA ASN A 533 44.37 -6.59 21.66
C ASN A 533 43.49 -7.84 21.49
N CYS A 534 43.04 -8.12 20.26
CA CYS A 534 42.14 -9.21 19.93
C CYS A 534 42.82 -10.58 20.04
N SER A 535 42.12 -11.56 20.62
CA SER A 535 42.50 -12.98 20.65
C SER A 535 41.27 -13.87 20.47
N ASN A 536 41.46 -15.17 20.29
CA ASN A 536 40.35 -16.12 20.11
C ASN A 536 39.35 -16.12 21.28
N GLU A 537 39.83 -15.85 22.50
CA GLU A 537 39.00 -15.81 23.72
C GLU A 537 38.50 -14.38 24.04
N TRP A 538 39.09 -13.37 23.40
CA TRP A 538 38.79 -11.96 23.64
C TRP A 538 38.82 -11.17 22.33
N PRO A 539 37.78 -11.25 21.48
CA PRO A 539 37.72 -10.59 20.19
C PRO A 539 37.33 -9.10 20.30
N TRP A 540 38.03 -8.38 21.17
CA TRP A 540 37.78 -6.98 21.50
C TRP A 540 39.06 -6.13 21.46
N CYS A 541 38.91 -4.82 21.27
CA CYS A 541 40.00 -3.87 21.07
C CYS A 541 40.61 -3.29 22.36
N GLU A 542 40.08 -3.64 23.54
CA GLU A 542 40.55 -3.16 24.84
C GLU A 542 40.43 -4.28 25.86
N ASP A 543 41.17 -4.23 26.98
CA ASP A 543 41.10 -5.24 28.05
C ASP A 543 39.84 -5.12 28.94
N ILE A 544 38.89 -4.25 28.58
CA ILE A 544 37.67 -4.02 29.34
C ILE A 544 36.54 -3.53 28.43
N LEU A 545 35.32 -3.99 28.70
CA LEU A 545 34.10 -3.45 28.10
C LEU A 545 33.46 -2.43 29.03
N THR A 546 33.18 -1.25 28.49
CA THR A 546 32.65 -0.11 29.24
C THR A 546 31.30 0.32 28.69
N TYR A 547 31.17 1.56 28.21
CA TYR A 547 29.95 2.13 27.64
C TYR A 547 30.02 2.18 26.11
N ASP A 548 28.85 2.28 25.47
CA ASP A 548 28.68 2.39 24.02
C ASP A 548 29.48 1.39 23.18
N ASN A 549 29.76 0.20 23.75
CA ASN A 549 30.61 -0.82 23.13
C ASN A 549 30.14 -1.17 21.71
N ALA A 550 28.83 -1.23 21.47
CA ALA A 550 28.26 -1.54 20.17
C ALA A 550 28.61 -0.55 19.04
N ARG A 551 29.12 0.66 19.37
CA ARG A 551 29.50 1.67 18.38
C ARG A 551 30.81 1.34 17.69
N LEU A 552 31.73 0.67 18.37
CA LEU A 552 33.01 0.23 17.80
C LEU A 552 32.81 -0.75 16.63
N PRO A 553 32.10 -1.89 16.78
CA PRO A 553 31.82 -2.77 15.66
C PRO A 553 30.88 -2.15 14.63
N GLN A 554 29.94 -1.28 15.03
CA GLN A 554 29.09 -0.57 14.07
C GLN A 554 29.93 0.31 13.13
N ALA A 555 30.90 1.06 13.67
CA ALA A 555 31.78 1.89 12.87
C ALA A 555 32.58 1.06 11.85
N LEU A 556 33.14 -0.08 12.27
CA LEU A 556 33.84 -1.01 11.37
C LEU A 556 32.92 -1.59 10.29
N ILE A 557 31.71 -2.02 10.63
CA ILE A 557 30.75 -2.56 9.65
C ILE A 557 30.42 -1.50 8.59
N VAL A 558 30.10 -0.29 9.04
CA VAL A 558 29.73 0.82 8.14
C VAL A 558 30.93 1.26 7.29
N ALA A 559 32.13 1.32 7.86
CA ALA A 559 33.37 1.64 7.16
C ALA A 559 33.77 0.56 6.15
N GLY A 560 33.75 -0.72 6.53
CA GLY A 560 34.06 -1.84 5.65
C GLY A 560 33.13 -1.89 4.44
N GLN A 561 31.83 -1.65 4.63
CA GLN A 561 30.87 -1.54 3.54
C GLN A 561 31.16 -0.35 2.60
N TRP A 562 31.52 0.80 3.16
CA TRP A 562 31.80 2.01 2.38
C TRP A 562 33.11 1.92 1.60
N LEU A 563 34.20 1.50 2.25
CA LEU A 563 35.53 1.34 1.68
C LEU A 563 35.65 0.08 0.79
N LYS A 564 34.66 -0.83 0.86
CA LYS A 564 34.65 -2.14 0.21
C LYS A 564 35.85 -3.00 0.66
N ASP A 565 36.09 -3.02 1.96
CA ASP A 565 37.13 -3.83 2.59
C ASP A 565 36.48 -4.90 3.48
N ASP A 566 36.53 -6.15 2.99
CA ASP A 566 35.92 -7.30 3.65
C ASP A 566 36.57 -7.61 5.00
N LYS A 567 37.87 -7.30 5.21
CA LYS A 567 38.53 -7.57 6.49
C LYS A 567 37.98 -6.68 7.59
N ILE A 568 37.75 -5.40 7.28
CA ILE A 568 37.17 -4.43 8.20
C ILE A 568 35.73 -4.84 8.55
N LEU A 569 34.95 -5.25 7.53
CA LEU A 569 33.58 -5.72 7.72
C LEU A 569 33.51 -6.98 8.57
N GLU A 570 34.34 -7.98 8.29
CA GLU A 570 34.42 -9.24 9.04
C GLU A 570 34.80 -9.00 10.51
N GLN A 571 35.79 -8.13 10.78
CA GLN A 571 36.16 -7.79 12.16
C GLN A 571 34.99 -7.15 12.91
N GLY A 572 34.28 -6.21 12.28
CA GLY A 572 33.10 -5.58 12.88
C GLY A 572 31.98 -6.57 13.18
N LEU A 573 31.68 -7.49 12.26
CA LEU A 573 30.67 -8.54 12.46
C LEU A 573 31.10 -9.55 13.53
N HIS A 574 32.37 -9.94 13.56
CA HIS A 574 32.92 -10.87 14.52
C HIS A 574 32.81 -10.31 15.95
N SER A 575 33.27 -9.08 16.17
CA SER A 575 33.21 -8.42 17.48
C SER A 575 31.78 -8.09 17.90
N LEU A 576 30.87 -7.76 16.98
CA LEU A 576 29.44 -7.60 17.30
C LEU A 576 28.79 -8.92 17.74
N ASN A 577 29.07 -10.03 17.03
CA ASN A 577 28.54 -11.33 17.38
C ASN A 577 29.01 -11.77 18.76
N TRP A 578 30.29 -11.57 19.08
CA TRP A 578 30.81 -11.85 20.42
C TRP A 578 30.18 -10.94 21.49
N LEU A 579 30.07 -9.63 21.23
CA LEU A 579 29.41 -8.69 22.15
C LEU A 579 27.96 -9.11 22.43
N LEU A 580 27.22 -9.55 21.41
CA LEU A 580 25.86 -10.06 21.58
C LEU A 580 25.83 -11.34 22.43
N GLN A 581 26.79 -12.25 22.25
CA GLN A 581 26.87 -13.48 23.04
C GLN A 581 27.06 -13.19 24.53
N ILE A 582 27.99 -12.30 24.88
CA ILE A 582 28.27 -11.97 26.29
C ILE A 582 27.19 -11.08 26.93
N GLN A 583 26.47 -10.30 26.12
CA GLN A 583 25.38 -9.44 26.58
C GLN A 583 24.01 -10.13 26.49
N THR A 584 23.94 -11.41 26.12
CA THR A 584 22.68 -12.16 26.10
C THR A 584 22.68 -13.17 27.22
N ASP A 585 21.66 -13.08 28.09
CA ASP A 585 21.48 -14.06 29.15
C ASP A 585 21.27 -15.46 28.52
N PRO A 586 22.07 -16.48 28.91
CA PRO A 586 22.01 -17.80 28.29
C PRO A 586 20.74 -18.60 28.66
N HIS A 587 20.00 -18.20 29.69
CA HIS A 587 18.81 -18.89 30.16
C HIS A 587 17.52 -18.27 29.59
N ASP A 588 17.39 -16.95 29.65
CA ASP A 588 16.19 -16.21 29.30
C ASP A 588 16.29 -15.48 27.94
N HIS A 589 17.46 -15.51 27.30
CA HIS A 589 17.73 -14.90 25.99
C HIS A 589 17.40 -13.40 25.88
N HIS A 590 17.46 -12.67 27.00
CA HIS A 590 17.29 -11.23 27.02
C HIS A 590 18.65 -10.52 27.03
N LEU A 591 18.69 -9.29 26.52
CA LEU A 591 19.88 -8.45 26.58
C LEU A 591 20.14 -7.99 28.01
N SER A 592 21.30 -8.35 28.55
CA SER A 592 21.87 -7.86 29.80
C SER A 592 23.06 -6.97 29.48
N LEU A 593 22.84 -5.65 29.53
CA LEU A 593 23.85 -4.67 29.13
C LEU A 593 24.91 -4.47 30.22
N ILE A 594 26.16 -4.37 29.80
CA ILE A 594 27.32 -4.08 30.65
C ILE A 594 27.21 -2.66 31.23
N GLY A 595 27.55 -2.49 32.50
CA GLY A 595 27.53 -1.20 33.20
C GLY A 595 26.60 -1.13 34.42
N ASN A 596 25.60 -2.02 34.54
CA ASN A 596 24.67 -2.00 35.69
C ASN A 596 25.29 -2.49 37.01
N GLN A 597 26.30 -3.37 36.95
CA GLN A 597 27.06 -3.88 38.10
C GLN A 597 28.57 -3.75 37.88
N GLY A 598 28.98 -2.64 37.26
CA GLY A 598 30.37 -2.39 36.87
C GLY A 598 30.69 -2.78 35.43
N TRP A 599 31.97 -2.62 35.09
CA TRP A 599 32.52 -2.93 33.77
C TRP A 599 32.95 -4.38 33.67
N PHE A 600 33.06 -4.90 32.44
CA PHE A 600 33.40 -6.30 32.19
C PHE A 600 34.87 -6.41 31.75
N PRO A 601 35.81 -6.70 32.67
CA PRO A 601 37.22 -6.86 32.35
C PRO A 601 37.46 -8.18 31.60
N ARG A 602 38.62 -8.26 30.94
CA ARG A 602 39.15 -9.46 30.31
C ARG A 602 39.38 -10.61 31.28
#